data_AF-A0A8S4SP76-F1
#
_entry.id   AF-A0A8S4SP76-F1
#
_cell.length_a   1.000
_cell.length_b   1.000
_cell.length_c   1.000
_cell.angle_alpha   90.00
_cell.angle_beta   90.00
_cell.angle_gamma   90.00
#
_symmetry.space_group_name_H-M   'P 1'
#
loop_
_entity.id
_entity.type
_entity.pdbx_description
1 polymer ?
#
loop_
_entity_poly.entity_id
_entity_poly.type
_entity_poly.pdbx_seq_one_letter_code
_entity_poly.pdbx_strand_id
1 'polypeptide(L)'
;MGLIRRLRVTHRAMERAMLGVFLRDQIRNEKTRRRTRVTDISQRVAKLKWQCAWHIARRTDGRWGLKVLEWRPRTGKRSVGGQMTSGE
;
A
#
# COMPACT_ATOMS: atom_id res chain seq x y z
N MET A 1 4.70 1.39 9.04
CA MET A 1 4.37 -0.03 9.34
C MET A 1 2.95 -0.28 9.89
N GLY A 2 2.20 0.72 10.38
CA GLY A 2 0.90 0.49 11.05
C GLY A 2 -0.26 0.00 10.16
N LEU A 3 -0.31 0.38 8.88
CA LEU A 3 -1.46 0.08 8.00
C LEU A 3 -1.59 -1.42 7.69
N ILE A 4 -0.47 -2.08 7.36
CA ILE A 4 -0.44 -3.52 7.06
C ILE A 4 -0.90 -4.32 8.28
N ARG A 5 -0.48 -3.91 9.48
CA ARG A 5 -0.92 -4.54 10.73
C ARG A 5 -2.44 -4.45 10.91
N ARG A 6 -3.04 -3.27 10.69
CA ARG A 6 -4.49 -3.06 10.79
C ARG A 6 -5.25 -3.92 9.77
N LEU A 7 -4.80 -3.92 8.51
CA LEU A 7 -5.37 -4.77 7.45
C LEU A 7 -5.28 -6.26 7.80
N ARG A 8 -4.17 -6.70 8.40
CA ARG A 8 -4.01 -8.10 8.82
C ARG A 8 -4.98 -8.47 9.95
N VAL A 9 -5.25 -7.54 10.87
CA VAL A 9 -6.21 -7.74 11.96
C VAL A 9 -7.63 -7.83 11.41
N THR A 10 -8.05 -6.88 10.56
CA THR A 10 -9.39 -6.90 9.96
C THR A 10 -9.60 -8.13 9.09
N HIS A 11 -8.59 -8.52 8.30
CA HIS A 11 -8.64 -9.74 7.49
C HIS A 11 -8.85 -11.00 8.33
N ARG A 12 -8.13 -11.14 9.45
CA ARG A 12 -8.30 -12.28 10.38
C ARG A 12 -9.67 -12.28 11.06
N ALA A 13 -10.25 -11.12 11.32
CA ALA A 13 -11.60 -11.04 11.86
C ALA A 13 -12.63 -11.53 10.83
N MET A 14 -12.47 -11.12 9.57
CA MET A 14 -13.30 -11.60 8.46
C MET A 14 -13.17 -13.11 8.23
N GLU A 15 -11.95 -13.66 8.22
CA GLU A 15 -11.72 -15.10 8.09
C GLU A 15 -12.42 -15.92 9.18
N ARG A 16 -12.45 -15.41 10.42
CA ARG A 16 -13.17 -16.05 11.53
C ARG A 16 -14.67 -15.98 11.36
N ALA A 17 -15.19 -14.82 10.96
CA ALA A 17 -16.62 -14.64 10.71
C ALA A 17 -17.12 -15.57 9.58
N MET A 18 -16.36 -15.71 8.49
CA MET A 18 -16.68 -16.63 7.38
C MET A 18 -16.78 -18.10 7.83
N LEU A 19 -15.98 -18.49 8.83
CA LEU A 19 -15.98 -19.85 9.36
C LEU A 19 -16.87 -20.04 10.59
N GLY A 20 -17.55 -18.99 11.07
CA GLY A 20 -18.34 -19.03 12.30
C GLY A 20 -17.53 -19.33 13.56
N VAL A 21 -16.24 -18.97 13.58
CA VAL A 21 -15.31 -19.28 14.69
C VAL A 21 -15.20 -18.12 15.66
N PHE A 22 -15.40 -18.39 16.94
CA PHE A 22 -15.28 -17.41 18.01
C PHE A 22 -13.91 -17.48 18.68
N LEU A 23 -13.58 -16.44 19.48
CA LEU A 23 -12.33 -16.41 20.25
C LEU A 23 -12.26 -17.54 21.29
N ARG A 24 -13.42 -17.99 21.80
CA ARG A 24 -13.53 -19.08 22.78
C ARG A 24 -13.09 -20.43 22.24
N ASP A 25 -13.18 -20.63 20.92
CA ASP A 25 -12.79 -21.89 20.27
C ASP A 25 -11.27 -22.08 20.25
N GLN A 26 -10.50 -21.03 20.62
CA GLN A 26 -9.03 -21.01 20.69
C GLN A 26 -8.33 -21.61 19.46
N ILE A 27 -8.97 -21.51 18.29
CA ILE A 27 -8.45 -22.09 17.05
C ILE A 27 -7.21 -21.30 16.61
N ARG A 28 -6.10 -22.04 16.41
CA ARG A 28 -4.85 -21.46 15.88
C ARG A 28 -5.11 -20.78 14.53
N ASN A 29 -4.51 -19.60 14.34
CA ASN A 29 -4.63 -18.82 13.11
C ASN A 29 -4.24 -19.63 11.86
N GLU A 30 -3.24 -20.52 11.98
CA GLU A 30 -2.79 -21.37 10.88
C GLU A 30 -3.88 -22.33 10.38
N LYS A 31 -4.68 -22.90 11.30
CA LYS A 31 -5.81 -23.77 10.96
C LYS A 31 -6.92 -22.99 10.26
N THR A 32 -7.15 -21.75 10.67
CA THR A 32 -8.10 -20.82 10.02
C THR A 32 -7.65 -20.52 8.59
N ARG A 33 -6.37 -20.17 8.40
CA ARG A 33 -5.78 -19.89 7.07
C ARG A 33 -5.81 -21.09 6.13
N ARG A 34 -5.51 -22.30 6.63
CA ARG A 34 -5.56 -23.54 5.83
C ARG A 34 -6.98 -23.85 5.33
N ARG A 35 -8.00 -23.53 6.12
CA ARG A 35 -9.41 -23.77 5.79
C ARG A 35 -9.95 -22.77 4.77
N THR A 36 -9.67 -21.48 4.97
CA THR A 36 -10.19 -20.43 4.08
C THR A 36 -9.46 -20.37 2.73
N ARG A 37 -8.18 -20.80 2.66
CA ARG A 37 -7.32 -20.66 1.45
C ARG A 37 -7.26 -19.23 0.90
N VAL A 38 -7.62 -18.24 1.72
CA VAL A 38 -7.64 -16.84 1.33
C VAL A 38 -6.20 -16.33 1.23
N THR A 39 -5.90 -15.61 0.16
CA THR A 39 -4.57 -15.06 -0.09
C THR A 39 -4.16 -14.07 1.00
N ASP A 40 -2.90 -14.10 1.46
CA ASP A 40 -2.45 -13.15 2.48
C ASP A 40 -2.58 -11.71 1.97
N ILE A 41 -3.36 -10.90 2.69
CA ILE A 41 -3.66 -9.51 2.29
C ILE A 41 -2.40 -8.66 2.14
N SER A 42 -1.34 -8.93 2.90
CA SER A 42 -0.07 -8.20 2.81
C SER A 42 0.60 -8.45 1.47
N GLN A 43 0.61 -9.71 1.03
CA GLN A 43 1.14 -10.10 -0.29
C GLN A 43 0.30 -9.50 -1.41
N ARG A 44 -1.04 -9.51 -1.28
CA ARG A 44 -1.93 -8.91 -2.28
C ARG A 44 -1.72 -7.41 -2.40
N VAL A 45 -1.64 -6.69 -1.27
CA VAL A 45 -1.36 -5.25 -1.25
C VAL A 45 0.00 -4.94 -1.86
N ALA A 46 1.04 -5.72 -1.54
CA ALA A 46 2.36 -5.55 -2.13
C ALA A 46 2.33 -5.75 -3.66
N LYS A 47 1.66 -6.81 -4.13
CA LYS A 47 1.49 -7.07 -5.56
C LYS A 47 0.75 -5.96 -6.29
N LEU A 48 -0.37 -5.48 -5.73
CA LEU A 48 -1.15 -4.39 -6.32
C LEU A 48 -0.36 -3.08 -6.36
N LYS A 49 0.39 -2.77 -5.30
CA LYS A 49 1.29 -1.62 -5.28
C LYS A 49 2.35 -1.73 -6.37
N TRP A 50 2.97 -2.88 -6.52
CA TRP A 50 3.97 -3.12 -7.55
C TRP A 50 3.38 -2.99 -8.96
N GLN A 51 2.20 -3.57 -9.19
CA GLN A 51 1.48 -3.44 -10.46
C GLN A 51 1.14 -1.98 -10.79
N CYS A 52 0.72 -1.19 -9.78
CA CYS A 52 0.49 0.24 -9.97
C CYS A 52 1.80 0.98 -10.30
N ALA A 53 2.88 0.71 -9.58
CA ALA A 53 4.18 1.32 -9.87
C ALA A 53 4.65 1.00 -11.29
N TRP A 54 4.52 -0.26 -11.72
CA TRP A 54 4.87 -0.69 -13.07
C TRP A 54 3.94 -0.11 -14.15
N HIS A 55 2.65 0.06 -13.84
CA HIS A 55 1.71 0.75 -14.72
C HIS A 55 2.09 2.22 -14.90
N ILE A 56 2.44 2.92 -13.81
CA ILE A 56 2.88 4.33 -13.87
C ILE A 56 4.20 4.43 -14.63
N ALA A 57 5.17 3.54 -14.38
CA ALA A 57 6.48 3.57 -15.02
C ALA A 57 6.42 3.38 -16.55
N ARG A 58 5.43 2.66 -17.08
CA ARG A 58 5.24 2.47 -18.53
C ARG A 58 4.43 3.57 -19.21
N ARG A 59 3.84 4.49 -18.44
CA ARG A 59 3.07 5.60 -19.01
C ARG A 59 4.01 6.69 -19.50
N THR A 60 3.86 7.05 -20.77
CA THR A 60 4.57 8.15 -21.43
C THR A 60 3.69 9.38 -21.63
N ASP A 61 2.45 9.37 -21.13
CA ASP A 61 1.43 10.39 -21.37
C ASP A 61 1.62 11.71 -20.58
N GLY A 62 2.82 11.95 -20.03
CA GLY A 62 3.19 13.21 -19.36
C GLY A 62 2.34 13.57 -18.14
N ARG A 63 1.49 12.66 -17.65
CA ARG A 63 0.58 12.91 -16.54
C ARG A 63 1.33 13.03 -15.21
N TRP A 64 0.64 13.65 -14.24
CA TRP A 64 1.12 13.88 -12.89
C TRP A 64 1.69 12.64 -12.18
N GLY A 65 1.28 11.43 -12.56
CA GLY A 65 1.75 10.19 -11.93
C GLY A 65 3.28 10.04 -11.94
N LEU A 66 3.95 10.33 -13.06
CA LEU A 66 5.42 10.28 -13.13
C LEU A 66 6.05 11.46 -12.38
N LYS A 67 5.49 12.67 -12.55
CA LYS A 67 5.96 13.89 -11.87
C LYS A 67 5.92 13.77 -10.34
N VAL A 68 4.91 13.10 -9.79
CA VAL A 68 4.79 12.84 -8.34
C VAL A 68 5.81 11.79 -7.89
N LEU A 69 6.12 10.80 -8.74
CA LEU A 69 7.07 9.74 -8.41
C LEU A 69 8.52 10.24 -8.42
N GLU A 70 8.86 11.07 -9.42
CA GLU A 70 10.17 11.70 -9.58
C GLU A 70 10.35 12.93 -8.68
N TRP A 71 9.26 13.38 -8.04
CA TRP A 71 9.28 14.56 -7.19
C TRP A 71 10.34 14.43 -6.10
N ARG A 72 11.35 15.29 -6.18
CA ARG A 72 12.33 15.47 -5.12
C ARG A 72 11.96 16.73 -4.33
N PRO A 73 11.93 16.65 -2.98
CA PRO A 73 11.71 17.83 -2.17
C PRO A 73 12.81 18.85 -2.46
N ARG A 74 12.42 20.10 -2.76
CA ARG A 74 13.38 21.19 -2.94
C ARG A 74 14.03 21.47 -1.59
N THR A 75 15.33 21.20 -1.48
CA THR A 75 16.11 21.40 -0.25
C THR A 75 16.40 22.88 0.07
N GLY A 76 15.80 23.83 -0.66
CA GLY A 76 16.04 25.27 -0.51
C GLY A 76 14.77 26.05 -0.18
N LYS A 77 14.91 27.12 0.60
CA LYS A 77 13.86 28.12 0.83
C LYS A 77 13.89 29.14 -0.31
N ARG A 78 12.74 29.43 -0.93
CA ARG A 78 12.61 30.54 -1.87
C ARG A 78 12.63 31.85 -1.07
N SER A 79 13.47 32.81 -1.46
CA SER A 79 13.40 34.17 -0.91
C SER A 79 12.04 34.80 -1.27
N VAL A 80 11.43 35.48 -0.31
CA VAL A 80 10.15 36.16 -0.49
C VAL A 80 10.36 37.31 -1.49
N GLY A 81 9.68 37.27 -2.64
CA GLY A 81 9.66 38.35 -3.65
C GLY A 81 10.54 38.18 -4.89
N GLY A 82 11.37 37.12 -5.02
CA GLY A 82 12.27 36.95 -6.17
C GLY A 82 11.70 36.13 -7.34
N GLN A 83 11.76 36.68 -8.56
CA GLN A 83 11.54 35.92 -9.79
C GLN A 83 12.69 34.92 -10.02
N MET A 84 12.36 33.75 -10.57
CA MET A 84 13.28 32.61 -10.67
C MET A 84 14.06 32.68 -11.99
N THR A 85 15.37 32.83 -11.93
CA THR A 85 16.25 32.56 -13.09
C THR A 85 16.48 31.05 -13.15
N SER A 86 15.92 30.39 -14.17
CA SER A 86 16.27 29.02 -14.51
C SER A 86 17.72 28.97 -14.95
N GLY A 87 18.59 28.36 -14.13
CA GLY A 87 19.90 27.91 -14.58
C GLY A 87 19.76 26.54 -15.25
N GLU A 88 20.48 26.40 -16.35
CA GLU A 88 20.62 25.23 -17.24
C GLU A 88 20.94 23.92 -16.50
#